data_AF-A0A3D8SSD3-F1
#
_entry.id   AF-A0A3D8SSD3-F1
#
_cell.length_a   1.000
_cell.length_b   1.000
_cell.length_c   1.000
_cell.angle_alpha   90.00
_cell.angle_beta   90.00
_cell.angle_gamma   90.00
#
_symmetry.space_group_name_H-M   'P 1'
#
loop_
_entity.id
_entity.type
_entity.pdbx_description
1 polymer ?
#
loop_
_entity_poly.entity_id
_entity_poly.type
_entity_poly.pdbx_seq_one_letter_code
_entity_poly.pdbx_strand_id
1 'polypeptide(L)'
;MVGRRKKLTGVKRVTTRPASRAPKRTKFAKILDDPQAALENEDSPIFKDEVNLKAVLSHPKAQEVLRAAGLDCDIYKLPDFATVAARFKEDGSSGRHDPEWQRQALEASERRAAGEFDAYHRERFEQEWLGLGNSTDKLSSPTTEAHDMANGEPSCNNEARQDVKTSGEQDSSSHEG
;
A
#
# COMPACT_ATOMS: atom_id res chain seq x y z
N MET A 1 -23.15 -58.03 -78.23
CA MET A 1 -22.34 -57.85 -77.00
C MET A 1 -22.23 -56.36 -76.71
N VAL A 2 -22.98 -55.84 -75.72
CA VAL A 2 -22.94 -54.42 -75.35
C VAL A 2 -22.20 -54.31 -74.01
N GLY A 3 -20.98 -53.76 -74.05
CA GLY A 3 -20.13 -53.58 -72.87
C GLY A 3 -20.60 -52.42 -72.00
N ARG A 4 -21.04 -52.71 -70.76
CA ARG A 4 -21.35 -51.70 -69.75
C ARG A 4 -20.07 -51.15 -69.13
N ARG A 5 -19.77 -49.86 -69.35
CA ARG A 5 -18.73 -49.13 -68.62
C ARG A 5 -19.26 -48.75 -67.23
N LYS A 6 -18.68 -49.30 -66.16
CA LYS A 6 -18.96 -48.95 -64.76
C LYS A 6 -18.32 -47.59 -64.45
N LYS A 7 -19.11 -46.62 -63.98
CA LYS A 7 -18.59 -45.33 -63.46
C LYS A 7 -18.01 -45.55 -62.07
N LEU A 8 -16.72 -45.28 -61.89
CA LEU A 8 -16.07 -45.27 -60.58
C LEU A 8 -16.46 -43.99 -59.83
N THR A 9 -16.87 -44.18 -58.58
CA THR A 9 -17.33 -43.20 -57.61
C THR A 9 -16.19 -42.27 -57.18
N GLY A 10 -16.50 -40.98 -57.05
CA GLY A 10 -15.56 -39.93 -56.67
C GLY A 10 -14.93 -40.17 -55.29
N VAL A 11 -13.62 -39.99 -55.23
CA VAL A 11 -12.83 -39.98 -54.00
C VAL A 11 -13.17 -38.71 -53.21
N LYS A 12 -13.85 -38.87 -52.08
CA LYS A 12 -14.08 -37.77 -51.13
C LYS A 12 -12.74 -37.44 -50.47
N ARG A 13 -12.16 -36.30 -50.87
CA ARG A 13 -10.94 -35.76 -50.25
C ARG A 13 -11.29 -35.34 -48.81
N VAL A 14 -10.74 -36.03 -47.83
CA VAL A 14 -10.84 -35.65 -46.41
C VAL A 14 -9.89 -34.47 -46.19
N THR A 15 -10.44 -33.26 -46.17
CA THR A 15 -9.71 -32.07 -45.73
C THR A 15 -9.59 -32.14 -44.21
N THR A 16 -8.41 -32.51 -43.71
CA THR A 16 -8.05 -32.26 -42.30
C THR A 16 -7.94 -30.75 -42.12
N ARG A 17 -8.83 -30.15 -41.33
CA ARG A 17 -8.69 -28.74 -40.92
C ARG A 17 -7.35 -28.60 -40.18
N PRO A 18 -6.46 -27.66 -40.57
CA PRO A 18 -5.26 -27.42 -39.80
C PRO A 18 -5.67 -26.97 -38.38
N ALA A 19 -5.00 -27.52 -37.37
CA ALA A 19 -5.21 -27.12 -35.98
C ALA A 19 -5.10 -25.59 -35.88
N SER A 20 -6.15 -24.94 -35.36
CA SER A 20 -6.09 -23.49 -35.13
C SER A 20 -4.98 -23.24 -34.13
N ARG A 21 -4.00 -22.39 -34.49
CA ARG A 21 -2.96 -21.92 -33.57
C ARG A 21 -3.61 -21.45 -32.28
N ALA A 22 -3.07 -21.88 -31.14
CA ALA A 22 -3.52 -21.44 -29.84
C ALA A 22 -3.58 -19.89 -29.81
N PRO A 23 -4.65 -19.30 -29.25
CA PRO A 23 -4.79 -17.87 -29.19
C PRO A 23 -3.58 -17.25 -28.47
N LYS A 24 -3.02 -16.19 -29.04
CA LYS A 24 -1.92 -15.45 -28.41
C LYS A 24 -2.46 -14.89 -27.09
N ARG A 25 -1.86 -15.28 -25.95
CA ARG A 25 -2.18 -14.70 -24.63
C ARG A 25 -2.09 -13.17 -24.71
N THR A 26 -3.06 -12.47 -24.13
CA THR A 26 -3.08 -11.00 -24.07
C THR A 26 -1.82 -10.49 -23.36
N LYS A 27 -1.42 -9.24 -23.64
CA LYS A 27 -0.24 -8.63 -22.99
C LYS A 27 -0.32 -8.71 -21.46
N PHE A 28 -1.51 -8.45 -20.92
CA PHE A 28 -1.81 -8.52 -19.48
C PHE A 28 -1.64 -9.91 -18.88
N ALA A 29 -1.96 -10.97 -19.63
CA ALA A 29 -1.77 -12.34 -19.14
C ALA A 29 -0.30 -12.72 -18.95
N LYS A 30 0.64 -12.00 -19.58
CA LYS A 30 2.08 -12.18 -19.35
C LYS A 30 2.57 -11.37 -18.16
N ILE A 31 1.99 -10.19 -17.95
CA ILE A 31 2.31 -9.32 -16.81
C ILE A 31 1.91 -10.01 -15.50
N LEU A 32 0.78 -10.72 -15.49
CA LEU A 32 0.30 -11.48 -14.31
C LEU A 32 1.16 -12.71 -13.95
N ASP A 33 2.08 -13.14 -14.83
CA ASP A 33 2.99 -14.26 -14.52
C ASP A 33 4.14 -13.81 -13.60
N ASP A 34 4.43 -12.50 -13.52
CA ASP A 34 5.44 -11.91 -12.63
C ASP A 34 4.74 -10.98 -11.60
N PRO A 35 4.78 -11.31 -10.30
CA PRO A 35 4.08 -10.53 -9.29
C PRO A 35 4.58 -9.09 -9.21
N GLN A 36 5.89 -8.87 -9.45
CA GLN A 36 6.48 -7.55 -9.33
C GLN A 36 6.07 -6.66 -10.49
N ALA A 37 6.22 -7.14 -11.73
CA ALA A 37 5.76 -6.41 -12.92
C ALA A 37 4.24 -6.14 -12.90
N ALA A 38 3.46 -7.01 -12.26
CA ALA A 38 2.02 -6.79 -12.08
C ALA A 38 1.68 -5.68 -11.08
N LEU A 39 2.57 -5.37 -10.12
CA LEU A 39 2.38 -4.29 -9.16
C LEU A 39 2.92 -2.95 -9.67
N GLU A 40 4.05 -2.97 -10.38
CA GLU A 40 4.68 -1.77 -10.92
C GLU A 40 3.85 -1.13 -12.05
N ASN A 41 3.09 -1.94 -12.78
CA ASN A 41 2.31 -1.46 -13.91
C ASN A 41 0.96 -0.88 -13.48
N GLU A 42 0.77 0.43 -13.65
CA GLU A 42 -0.49 1.14 -13.34
C GLU A 42 -1.71 0.59 -14.11
N ASP A 43 -1.50 0.08 -15.33
CA ASP A 43 -2.55 -0.52 -16.17
C ASP A 43 -2.86 -1.98 -15.81
N SER A 44 -2.19 -2.52 -14.79
CA SER A 44 -2.38 -3.91 -14.36
C SER A 44 -3.85 -4.17 -14.03
N PRO A 45 -4.41 -5.30 -14.50
CA PRO A 45 -5.81 -5.62 -14.23
C PRO A 45 -6.15 -5.67 -12.74
N ILE A 46 -5.18 -5.92 -11.86
CA ILE A 46 -5.39 -6.06 -10.41
C ILE A 46 -5.92 -4.77 -9.75
N PHE A 47 -5.62 -3.60 -10.33
CA PHE A 47 -6.03 -2.29 -9.79
C PHE A 47 -7.38 -1.81 -10.34
N LYS A 48 -7.94 -2.48 -11.35
CA LYS A 48 -9.20 -2.06 -11.98
C LYS A 48 -10.39 -2.36 -11.07
N ASP A 49 -11.43 -1.53 -11.16
CA ASP A 49 -12.65 -1.68 -10.34
C ASP A 49 -13.35 -3.02 -10.54
N GLU A 50 -13.24 -3.58 -11.75
CA GLU A 50 -13.82 -4.86 -12.15
C GLU A 50 -13.30 -6.06 -11.33
N VAL A 51 -12.08 -5.96 -10.77
CA VAL A 51 -11.47 -7.08 -10.03
C VAL A 51 -12.00 -7.12 -8.60
N ASN A 52 -12.63 -8.23 -8.24
CA ASN A 52 -13.06 -8.50 -6.88
C ASN A 52 -11.92 -9.13 -6.06
N LEU A 53 -11.11 -8.29 -5.41
CA LEU A 53 -9.98 -8.72 -4.57
C LEU A 53 -10.41 -9.68 -3.45
N LYS A 54 -11.62 -9.50 -2.90
CA LYS A 54 -12.18 -10.41 -1.89
C LYS A 54 -12.31 -11.84 -2.45
N ALA A 55 -12.82 -11.96 -3.68
CA ALA A 55 -12.99 -13.26 -4.34
C ALA A 55 -11.63 -13.94 -4.59
N VAL A 56 -10.64 -13.17 -5.05
CA VAL A 56 -9.27 -13.66 -5.26
C VAL A 56 -8.66 -14.18 -3.96
N LEU A 57 -8.74 -13.41 -2.88
CA LEU A 57 -8.18 -13.80 -1.57
C LEU A 57 -8.95 -14.93 -0.89
N SER A 58 -10.24 -15.10 -1.21
CA SER A 58 -11.05 -16.23 -0.72
C SER A 58 -10.75 -17.55 -1.43
N HIS A 59 -10.03 -17.52 -2.55
CA HIS A 59 -9.74 -18.72 -3.31
C HIS A 59 -8.78 -19.64 -2.53
N PRO A 60 -9.00 -20.97 -2.48
CA PRO A 60 -8.17 -21.89 -1.69
C PRO A 60 -6.68 -21.79 -2.06
N LYS A 61 -6.37 -21.59 -3.34
CA LYS A 61 -4.98 -21.44 -3.79
C LYS A 61 -4.32 -20.16 -3.26
N ALA A 62 -5.07 -19.08 -3.15
CA ALA A 62 -4.54 -17.83 -2.57
C ALA A 62 -4.29 -18.03 -1.07
N GLN A 63 -5.19 -18.71 -0.37
CA GLN A 63 -5.02 -19.04 1.05
C GLN A 63 -3.81 -19.93 1.33
N GLU A 64 -3.51 -20.90 0.47
CA GLU A 64 -2.28 -21.71 0.58
C GLU A 64 -1.02 -20.84 0.52
N VAL A 65 -0.98 -19.88 -0.41
CA VAL A 65 0.16 -18.95 -0.57
C VAL A 65 0.27 -18.02 0.63
N LEU A 66 -0.84 -17.45 1.10
CA LEU A 66 -0.87 -16.60 2.28
C LEU A 66 -0.40 -17.35 3.53
N ARG A 67 -0.87 -18.58 3.74
CA ARG A 67 -0.44 -19.44 4.85
C ARG A 67 1.05 -19.79 4.74
N ALA A 68 1.55 -20.06 3.54
CA ALA A 68 2.98 -20.30 3.32
C ALA A 68 3.83 -19.06 3.64
N ALA A 69 3.27 -17.85 3.47
CA ALA A 69 3.88 -16.59 3.87
C ALA A 69 3.71 -16.26 5.37
N GLY A 70 3.07 -17.14 6.16
CA GLY A 70 2.80 -16.92 7.59
C GLY A 70 1.62 -15.99 7.88
N LEU A 71 0.76 -15.75 6.89
CA LEU A 71 -0.47 -14.98 7.04
C LEU A 71 -1.63 -15.95 7.25
N ASP A 72 -1.90 -16.26 8.52
CA ASP A 72 -2.90 -17.26 8.91
C ASP A 72 -4.31 -16.67 9.03
N CYS A 73 -4.44 -15.36 8.97
CA CYS A 73 -5.71 -14.65 9.14
C CYS A 73 -6.46 -14.52 7.81
N ASP A 74 -7.79 -14.60 7.89
CA ASP A 74 -8.67 -14.29 6.78
C ASP A 74 -8.70 -12.77 6.54
N ILE A 75 -7.65 -12.23 5.91
CA ILE A 75 -7.49 -10.78 5.64
C ILE A 75 -8.74 -10.18 4.98
N TYR A 76 -9.40 -10.95 4.11
CA TYR A 76 -10.60 -10.57 3.39
C TYR A 76 -11.88 -10.51 4.25
N LYS A 77 -11.81 -10.95 5.51
CA LYS A 77 -12.90 -10.85 6.52
C LYS A 77 -12.69 -9.67 7.49
N LEU A 78 -11.58 -8.95 7.40
CA LEU A 78 -11.35 -7.78 8.23
C LEU A 78 -12.45 -6.73 7.99
N PRO A 79 -12.92 -6.03 9.04
CA PRO A 79 -14.00 -5.04 8.91
C PRO A 79 -13.64 -3.92 7.93
N ASP A 80 -12.37 -3.52 7.92
CA ASP A 80 -11.87 -2.43 7.08
C ASP A 80 -11.36 -2.90 5.71
N PHE A 81 -11.57 -4.17 5.36
CA PHE A 81 -11.04 -4.75 4.12
C PHE A 81 -11.48 -3.97 2.88
N ALA A 82 -12.74 -3.51 2.83
CA ALA A 82 -13.24 -2.75 1.69
C ALA A 82 -12.46 -1.44 1.48
N THR A 83 -12.16 -0.73 2.58
CA THR A 83 -11.40 0.52 2.55
C THR A 83 -9.94 0.25 2.18
N VAL A 84 -9.32 -0.77 2.75
CA VAL A 84 -7.95 -1.17 2.42
C VAL A 84 -7.83 -1.59 0.96
N ALA A 85 -8.79 -2.37 0.45
CA ALA A 85 -8.84 -2.80 -0.94
C ALA A 85 -9.01 -1.61 -1.90
N ALA A 86 -9.85 -0.63 -1.55
CA ALA A 86 -10.04 0.58 -2.35
C ALA A 86 -8.75 1.41 -2.41
N ARG A 87 -8.09 1.64 -1.28
CA ARG A 87 -6.80 2.34 -1.22
C ARG A 87 -5.72 1.63 -2.01
N PHE A 88 -5.61 0.31 -1.85
CA PHE A 88 -4.67 -0.50 -2.63
C PHE A 88 -4.86 -0.34 -4.14
N LYS A 89 -6.11 -0.29 -4.62
CA LYS A 89 -6.40 -0.03 -6.04
C LYS A 89 -6.02 1.38 -6.46
N GLU A 90 -6.37 2.39 -5.65
CA GLU A 90 -6.03 3.79 -5.90
C GLU A 90 -4.50 3.98 -5.97
N ASP A 91 -3.77 3.45 -5.00
CA ASP A 91 -2.32 3.51 -4.91
C ASP A 91 -1.65 2.85 -6.13
N GLY A 92 -2.14 1.67 -6.54
CA GLY A 92 -1.64 1.00 -7.73
C GLY A 92 -1.96 1.73 -9.03
N SER A 93 -3.18 2.26 -9.17
CA SER A 93 -3.59 3.03 -10.37
C SER A 93 -2.88 4.37 -10.51
N SER A 94 -2.31 4.89 -9.43
CA SER A 94 -1.54 6.15 -9.41
C SER A 94 -0.02 5.93 -9.44
N GLY A 95 0.43 4.69 -9.61
CA GLY A 95 1.86 4.35 -9.73
C GLY A 95 2.63 4.34 -8.41
N ARG A 96 1.96 4.38 -7.25
CA ARG A 96 2.62 4.40 -5.92
C ARG A 96 3.30 3.08 -5.54
N HIS A 97 3.07 2.03 -6.32
CA HIS A 97 3.77 0.75 -6.19
C HIS A 97 5.08 0.70 -6.99
N ASP A 98 5.42 1.75 -7.73
CA ASP A 98 6.72 1.88 -8.37
C ASP A 98 7.85 1.98 -7.30
N PRO A 99 8.93 1.19 -7.41
CA PRO A 99 10.01 1.18 -6.44
C PRO A 99 10.74 2.52 -6.31
N GLU A 100 10.84 3.28 -7.40
CA GLU A 100 11.48 4.59 -7.41
C GLU A 100 10.62 5.59 -6.64
N TRP A 101 9.30 5.59 -6.88
CA TRP A 101 8.34 6.36 -6.11
C TRP A 101 8.40 6.02 -4.61
N GLN A 102 8.42 4.74 -4.25
CA GLN A 102 8.49 4.31 -2.85
C GLN A 102 9.76 4.81 -2.16
N ARG A 103 10.90 4.74 -2.86
CA ARG A 103 12.19 5.24 -2.36
C ARG A 103 12.13 6.75 -2.11
N GLN A 104 11.63 7.53 -3.06
CA GLN A 104 11.46 8.98 -2.89
C GLN A 104 10.48 9.32 -1.76
N ALA A 105 9.39 8.57 -1.63
CA ALA A 105 8.40 8.77 -0.57
C ALA A 105 9.01 8.53 0.82
N LEU A 106 9.84 7.50 0.98
CA LEU A 106 10.57 7.23 2.21
C LEU A 106 11.58 8.33 2.52
N GLU A 107 12.41 8.73 1.55
CA GLU A 107 13.37 9.82 1.73
C GLU A 107 12.67 11.13 2.13
N ALA A 108 11.57 11.48 1.45
CA ALA A 108 10.77 12.65 1.80
C ALA A 108 10.16 12.52 3.21
N SER A 109 9.75 11.33 3.63
CA SER A 109 9.25 11.09 4.99
C SER A 109 10.34 11.29 6.04
N GLU A 110 11.54 10.79 5.81
CA GLU A 110 12.69 10.96 6.70
C GLU A 110 13.07 12.43 6.83
N ARG A 111 13.12 13.16 5.73
CA ARG A 111 13.42 14.61 5.71
C ARG A 111 12.37 15.43 6.45
N ARG A 112 11.08 15.07 6.34
CA ARG A 112 10.00 15.69 7.13
C ARG A 112 10.16 15.38 8.62
N ALA A 113 10.48 14.13 8.97
CA ALA A 113 10.70 13.75 10.35
C ALA A 113 11.92 14.45 10.97
N ALA A 114 12.93 14.79 10.16
CA ALA A 114 14.10 15.57 10.56
C ALA A 114 13.82 17.08 10.74
N GLY A 115 12.60 17.55 10.43
CA GLY A 115 12.22 18.96 10.58
C GLY A 115 12.86 19.89 9.54
N GLU A 116 13.34 19.36 8.41
CA GLU A 116 14.01 20.18 7.37
C GLU A 116 13.13 21.32 6.84
N PHE A 117 11.80 21.17 6.90
CA PHE A 117 10.83 22.14 6.39
C PHE A 117 10.21 23.00 7.50
N ASP A 118 10.54 22.80 8.77
CA ASP A 118 9.88 23.47 9.89
C ASP A 118 10.10 24.99 9.87
N ALA A 119 11.31 25.42 9.52
CA ALA A 119 11.62 26.85 9.37
C ALA A 119 10.82 27.47 8.23
N TYR A 120 10.71 26.77 7.09
CA TYR A 120 9.92 27.22 5.94
C TYR A 120 8.42 27.29 6.27
N HIS A 121 7.88 26.29 6.97
CA HIS A 121 6.49 26.28 7.42
C HIS A 121 6.20 27.42 8.39
N ARG A 122 7.13 27.70 9.32
CA ARG A 122 7.00 28.82 10.26
C ARG A 122 6.98 30.16 9.53
N GLU A 123 7.93 30.40 8.64
CA GLU A 123 8.00 31.63 7.84
C GLU A 123 6.74 31.83 6.99
N ARG A 124 6.27 30.77 6.32
CA ARG A 124 5.03 30.81 5.54
C ARG A 124 3.81 31.11 6.40
N PHE A 125 3.74 30.51 7.58
CA PHE A 125 2.65 30.75 8.52
C PHE A 125 2.64 32.22 9.01
N GLU A 126 3.80 32.77 9.35
CA GLU A 126 3.93 34.17 9.76
C GLU A 126 3.56 35.15 8.63
N GLN A 127 3.99 34.84 7.41
CA GLN A 127 3.73 35.68 6.24
C GLN A 127 2.27 35.64 5.79
N GLU A 128 1.68 34.45 5.66
CA GLU A 128 0.36 34.27 5.06
C GLU A 128 -0.78 34.34 6.08
N TRP A 129 -0.55 33.87 7.31
CA TRP A 129 -1.61 33.75 8.31
C TRP A 129 -1.61 34.88 9.34
N LEU A 130 -0.43 35.37 9.74
CA LEU A 130 -0.29 36.49 10.69
C LEU A 130 -0.19 37.86 9.98
N GLY A 131 -0.10 37.87 8.65
CA GLY A 131 -0.05 39.12 7.86
C GLY A 131 1.22 39.94 8.07
N LEU A 132 2.26 39.36 8.68
CA LEU A 132 3.51 40.06 9.01
C LEU A 132 4.39 40.33 7.77
N GLY A 133 4.04 39.75 6.62
CA GLY A 133 4.83 39.80 5.39
C GLY A 133 4.71 41.06 4.54
N ASN A 134 3.86 42.04 4.90
CA ASN A 134 3.68 43.24 4.07
C ASN A 134 3.77 44.57 4.82
N SER A 135 4.26 44.59 6.06
CA SER A 135 4.55 45.84 6.75
C SER A 135 6.02 46.22 6.52
N THR A 136 6.29 46.89 5.40
CA THR A 136 7.48 47.72 5.25
C THR A 136 7.33 49.01 6.06
N ASP A 137 6.87 48.95 7.30
CA ASP A 137 6.99 50.05 8.24
C ASP A 137 8.12 49.71 9.19
N LYS A 138 9.27 50.33 8.92
CA LYS A 138 10.38 50.44 9.84
C LYS A 138 9.86 50.92 11.19
N LEU A 139 9.71 50.03 12.16
CA LEU A 139 9.64 50.41 13.56
C LEU A 139 10.82 49.76 14.28
N SER A 140 11.89 50.56 14.32
CA SER A 140 12.88 50.68 15.40
C SER A 140 12.87 49.59 16.47
N SER A 141 14.00 48.90 16.58
CA SER A 141 14.42 48.19 17.78
C SER A 141 14.15 49.01 19.06
N PRO A 142 13.72 48.35 20.13
CA PRO A 142 14.17 48.70 21.46
C PRO A 142 15.15 47.61 21.96
N THR A 143 16.38 48.06 22.15
CA THR A 143 17.21 47.81 23.32
C THR A 143 17.09 46.47 24.04
N THR A 144 18.19 45.73 23.97
CA THR A 144 18.73 44.80 24.98
C THR A 144 18.03 44.79 26.34
N GLU A 145 17.33 43.70 26.63
CA GLU A 145 17.20 43.19 28.01
C GLU A 145 17.52 41.70 28.00
N ALA A 146 18.66 41.38 28.61
CA ALA A 146 19.07 40.02 28.88
C ALA A 146 18.11 39.41 29.90
N HIS A 147 17.31 38.44 29.48
CA HIS A 147 16.69 37.48 30.39
C HIS A 147 17.30 36.11 30.13
N ASP A 148 18.23 35.77 31.02
CA ASP A 148 18.75 34.45 31.32
C ASP A 148 17.57 33.50 31.58
N MET A 149 17.33 32.54 30.67
CA MET A 149 16.51 31.36 30.95
C MET A 149 17.22 30.16 30.35
N ALA A 150 17.91 29.47 31.26
CA ALA A 150 18.60 28.23 31.07
C ALA A 150 17.72 27.11 30.47
N ASN A 151 18.40 26.20 29.77
CA ASN A 151 17.91 24.95 29.22
C ASN A 151 16.92 24.18 30.13
N GLY A 152 15.83 23.73 29.51
CA GLY A 152 14.97 22.66 30.00
C GLY A 152 14.16 22.10 28.83
N GLU A 153 14.52 20.91 28.36
CA GLU A 153 13.95 20.18 27.22
C GLU A 153 12.42 20.08 27.24
N PRO A 154 11.74 19.99 26.07
CA PRO A 154 10.57 19.16 25.94
C PRO A 154 11.00 17.81 25.36
N SER A 155 11.29 16.87 26.27
CA SER A 155 11.33 15.44 25.97
C SER A 155 9.98 15.00 25.38
N CYS A 156 10.01 14.44 24.17
CA CYS A 156 8.87 13.73 23.60
C CYS A 156 8.66 12.42 24.35
N ASN A 157 7.89 12.47 25.43
CA ASN A 157 7.45 11.27 26.13
C ASN A 157 6.53 10.45 25.22
N ASN A 158 7.07 9.34 24.75
CA ASN A 158 6.32 8.15 24.35
C ASN A 158 5.78 7.42 25.59
N GLU A 159 4.78 6.57 25.32
CA GLU A 159 4.22 5.50 26.15
C GLU A 159 3.14 5.85 27.19
N ALA A 160 1.90 5.74 26.74
CA ALA A 160 0.82 5.22 27.57
C ALA A 160 1.07 3.72 27.86
N ARG A 161 1.81 3.44 28.94
CA ARG A 161 1.77 2.17 29.67
C ARG A 161 1.24 2.44 31.07
N GLN A 162 0.01 2.00 31.34
CA GLN A 162 -0.52 1.95 32.69
C GLN A 162 -0.13 0.59 33.30
N ASP A 163 0.92 0.59 34.12
CA ASP A 163 1.21 -0.50 35.05
C ASP A 163 0.99 0.02 36.48
N VAL A 164 -0.07 -0.50 37.11
CA VAL A 164 -0.38 -0.32 38.52
C VAL A 164 0.63 -1.11 39.36
N LYS A 165 1.27 -0.44 40.33
CA LYS A 165 1.90 -1.12 41.46
C LYS A 165 1.83 -0.27 42.72
N THR A 166 0.96 -0.67 43.64
CA THR A 166 1.04 -0.31 45.05
C THR A 166 1.49 -1.55 45.84
N SER A 167 2.67 -1.44 46.44
CA SER A 167 3.15 -2.19 47.62
C SER A 167 2.06 -2.23 48.70
N GLY A 168 1.77 -3.33 49.38
CA GLY A 168 2.68 -4.16 50.17
C GLY A 168 2.80 -3.59 51.58
N GLU A 169 2.11 -4.17 52.58
CA GLU A 169 2.67 -4.64 53.87
C GLU A 169 1.55 -5.13 54.85
N GLN A 170 1.65 -6.42 55.23
CA GLN A 170 1.36 -7.10 56.53
C GLN A 170 0.05 -6.86 57.33
N ASP A 171 -0.68 -7.95 57.66
CA ASP A 171 -0.56 -8.58 58.99
C ASP A 171 -1.33 -9.93 59.12
N SER A 172 -0.63 -10.91 59.70
CA SER A 172 -1.07 -11.93 60.68
C SER A 172 -2.46 -12.61 60.59
N SER A 173 -2.49 -13.95 60.48
CA SER A 173 -3.03 -14.84 61.55
C SER A 173 -3.13 -16.31 61.10
N SER A 174 -2.43 -17.16 61.85
CA SER A 174 -2.59 -18.60 62.12
C SER A 174 -3.95 -19.23 61.83
N HIS A 175 -3.98 -20.51 61.40
CA HIS A 175 -4.21 -21.65 62.31
C HIS A 175 -4.24 -22.97 61.52
N GLU A 176 -3.66 -24.00 62.12
CA GLU A 176 -3.57 -25.38 61.64
C GLU A 176 -4.90 -26.14 61.84
N GLY A 177 -5.07 -27.24 61.12
CA GLY A 177 -6.18 -28.18 61.25
C GLY A 177 -6.28 -29.13 60.07
#